data_AF-A0A524J6T3-F1
#
_entry.id   AF-A0A524J6T3-F1
#
_cell.length_a   1.000
_cell.length_b   1.000
_cell.length_c   1.000
_cell.angle_alpha   90.00
_cell.angle_beta   90.00
_cell.angle_gamma   90.00
#
_symmetry.space_group_name_H-M   'P 1'
#
loop_
_entity.id
_entity.type
_entity.pdbx_description
1 polymer ?
#
loop_
_entity_poly.entity_id
_entity_poly.type
_entity_poly.pdbx_seq_one_letter_code
_entity_poly.pdbx_strand_id
1 'polypeptide(L)'
;KGAIDKVTEAARQLHKELKEAGLRVHIDERDVRPGVKYYDWELKGVPLRLELGMRDIESGKITLVRRDIGAKSLNDRSRAVDEVKDMLLTIAMEMLARAQKEMDENVVTVDSLDNLPSKMIRTAWCGSEECGHEIETRSDKNILGMPIIDEKYDGKCVICGKPTKTPVYLANAM
;
A
#
# COMPACT_ATOMS: atom_id res chain seq x y z
N LYS A 1 -6.78 -6.09 -40.07
CA LYS A 1 -6.65 -4.62 -40.04
C LYS A 1 -7.83 -4.00 -39.30
N GLY A 2 -9.07 -4.09 -39.80
CA GLY A 2 -10.24 -3.46 -39.16
C GLY A 2 -10.55 -3.81 -37.69
N ALA A 3 -10.19 -5.01 -37.19
CA ALA A 3 -10.37 -5.35 -35.77
C ALA A 3 -9.39 -4.62 -34.84
N ILE A 4 -8.15 -4.39 -35.27
CA ILE A 4 -7.15 -3.65 -34.49
C ILE A 4 -7.55 -2.17 -34.43
N ASP A 5 -7.98 -1.61 -35.57
CA ASP A 5 -8.40 -0.21 -35.66
C ASP A 5 -9.60 0.08 -34.73
N LYS A 6 -10.56 -0.85 -34.65
CA LYS A 6 -11.70 -0.76 -33.73
C LYS A 6 -11.29 -0.80 -32.25
N VAL A 7 -10.36 -1.67 -31.88
CA VAL A 7 -9.87 -1.76 -30.49
C VAL A 7 -9.13 -0.48 -30.10
N THR A 8 -8.26 0.02 -30.98
CA THR A 8 -7.51 1.26 -30.75
C THR A 8 -8.44 2.45 -30.56
N GLU A 9 -9.47 2.59 -31.40
CA GLU A 9 -10.46 3.66 -31.27
C GLU A 9 -11.25 3.55 -29.96
N ALA A 10 -11.71 2.35 -29.60
CA ALA A 10 -12.41 2.12 -28.34
C ALA A 10 -11.53 2.43 -27.11
N ALA A 11 -10.24 2.10 -27.16
CA ALA A 11 -9.27 2.42 -26.12
C ALA A 11 -9.02 3.93 -26.00
N ARG A 12 -8.90 4.65 -27.11
CA ARG A 12 -8.75 6.12 -27.13
C ARG A 12 -9.98 6.83 -26.60
N GLN A 13 -11.17 6.35 -26.96
CA GLN A 13 -12.42 6.89 -26.44
C GLN A 13 -12.53 6.69 -24.92
N LEU A 14 -12.22 5.48 -24.42
CA LEU A 14 -12.18 5.23 -22.98
C LEU A 14 -11.13 6.10 -22.26
N HIS A 15 -9.94 6.24 -22.85
CA HIS A 15 -8.88 7.08 -22.29
C HIS A 15 -9.34 8.52 -22.11
N LYS A 16 -10.02 9.08 -23.12
CA LYS A 16 -10.59 10.43 -23.04
C LYS A 16 -11.60 10.54 -21.89
N GLU A 17 -12.56 9.62 -21.80
CA GLU A 17 -13.58 9.60 -20.74
C GLU A 17 -12.97 9.53 -19.34
N LEU A 18 -12.00 8.64 -19.13
CA LEU A 18 -11.34 8.51 -17.83
C LEU A 18 -10.50 9.74 -17.49
N LYS A 19 -9.81 10.33 -18.48
CA LYS A 19 -9.03 11.55 -18.30
C LYS A 19 -9.91 12.75 -17.98
N GLU A 20 -11.04 12.90 -18.66
CA GLU A 20 -12.07 13.91 -18.36
C GLU A 20 -12.66 13.74 -16.95
N ALA A 21 -12.74 12.49 -16.47
CA ALA A 21 -13.12 12.17 -15.10
C ALA A 21 -12.03 12.42 -14.05
N GLY A 22 -10.88 12.98 -14.44
CA GLY A 22 -9.77 13.37 -13.57
C GLY A 22 -8.75 12.27 -13.28
N LEU A 23 -8.82 11.13 -13.97
CA LEU A 23 -7.91 10.00 -13.74
C LEU A 23 -6.60 10.14 -14.54
N ARG A 24 -5.49 9.70 -13.95
CA ARG A 24 -4.21 9.54 -14.67
C ARG A 24 -4.24 8.24 -15.45
N VAL A 25 -4.34 8.34 -16.78
CA VAL A 25 -4.48 7.17 -17.67
C VAL A 25 -3.44 7.21 -18.78
N HIS A 26 -2.88 6.04 -19.07
CA HIS A 26 -1.95 5.80 -20.16
C HIS A 26 -2.46 4.67 -21.06
N ILE A 27 -2.39 4.86 -22.37
CA ILE A 27 -2.66 3.81 -23.36
C ILE A 27 -1.32 3.26 -23.85
N ASP A 28 -1.13 1.95 -23.74
CA ASP A 28 0.03 1.29 -24.31
C ASP A 28 -0.24 0.84 -25.76
N GLU A 29 0.06 1.71 -26.71
CA GLU A 29 -0.11 1.49 -28.15
C GLU A 29 1.09 0.77 -28.81
N ARG A 30 2.09 0.30 -28.03
CA ARG A 30 3.26 -0.40 -28.60
C ARG A 30 2.84 -1.66 -29.36
N ASP A 31 3.45 -1.93 -30.51
CA ASP A 31 3.21 -3.14 -31.29
C ASP A 31 3.99 -4.34 -30.71
N VAL A 32 3.63 -4.73 -29.49
CA VAL A 32 4.21 -5.87 -28.77
C VAL A 32 3.09 -6.76 -28.24
N ARG A 33 3.41 -8.03 -27.97
CA ARG A 33 2.44 -8.98 -27.42
C ARG A 33 1.85 -8.44 -26.11
N PRO A 34 0.53 -8.58 -25.85
CA PRO A 34 -0.10 -8.05 -24.64
C PRO A 34 0.58 -8.48 -23.34
N GLY A 35 1.07 -9.74 -23.25
CA GLY A 35 1.80 -10.22 -22.08
C GLY A 35 3.05 -9.41 -21.73
N VAL A 36 3.77 -8.87 -22.72
CA VAL A 36 4.91 -7.97 -22.49
C VAL A 36 4.44 -6.66 -21.87
N LYS A 37 3.33 -6.11 -22.36
CA LYS A 37 2.71 -4.91 -21.79
C LYS A 37 2.30 -5.14 -20.33
N TYR A 38 1.66 -6.28 -20.05
CA TYR A 38 1.18 -6.62 -18.71
C TYR A 38 2.32 -6.62 -17.71
N TYR A 39 3.41 -7.34 -18.04
CA TYR A 39 4.61 -7.39 -17.21
C TYR A 39 5.21 -6.00 -16.99
N ASP A 40 5.39 -5.22 -18.06
CA ASP A 40 5.98 -3.89 -17.97
C ASP A 40 5.23 -2.92 -17.06
N TRP A 41 3.90 -3.00 -17.04
CA TRP A 41 3.06 -2.12 -16.21
C TRP A 41 2.89 -2.66 -14.80
N GLU A 42 2.92 -3.98 -14.62
CA GLU A 42 2.94 -4.60 -13.30
C GLU A 42 4.25 -4.30 -12.57
N LEU A 43 5.39 -4.34 -13.27
CA LEU A 43 6.70 -3.97 -12.73
C LEU A 43 6.75 -2.51 -12.30
N LYS A 44 6.11 -1.61 -13.05
CA LYS A 44 6.00 -0.18 -12.71
C LYS A 44 5.01 0.09 -11.57
N GLY A 45 4.30 -0.92 -11.06
CA GLY A 45 3.36 -0.76 -9.96
C GLY A 45 2.08 -0.01 -10.33
N VAL A 46 1.65 -0.05 -11.60
CA VAL A 46 0.35 0.54 -11.98
C VAL A 46 -0.76 -0.20 -11.24
N PRO A 47 -1.61 0.49 -10.45
CA PRO A 47 -2.54 -0.18 -9.53
C PRO A 47 -3.63 -0.98 -10.26
N LEU A 48 -4.09 -0.47 -11.40
CA LEU A 48 -5.19 -1.04 -12.17
C LEU A 48 -4.86 -1.04 -13.67
N ARG A 49 -4.96 -2.20 -14.29
CA ARG A 49 -4.86 -2.36 -15.74
C ARG A 49 -6.25 -2.62 -16.33
N LEU A 50 -6.54 -1.97 -17.46
CA LEU A 50 -7.77 -2.13 -18.21
C LEU A 50 -7.45 -2.93 -19.47
N GLU A 51 -8.11 -4.05 -19.67
CA GLU A 51 -7.98 -4.90 -20.85
C GLU A 51 -9.23 -4.75 -21.73
N LEU A 52 -9.00 -4.49 -23.02
CA LEU A 52 -10.03 -4.31 -24.05
C LEU A 52 -9.69 -5.18 -25.26
N GLY A 53 -10.35 -6.32 -25.38
CA GLY A 53 -10.33 -7.13 -26.60
C GLY A 53 -11.57 -6.88 -27.46
N MET A 54 -11.54 -7.36 -28.70
CA MET A 54 -12.73 -7.35 -29.58
C MET A 54 -13.96 -8.00 -28.93
N ARG A 55 -13.77 -9.09 -28.18
CA ARG A 55 -14.86 -9.78 -27.47
C ARG A 55 -15.49 -8.91 -26.38
N ASP A 56 -14.67 -8.14 -25.66
CA ASP A 56 -15.17 -7.23 -24.62
C ASP A 56 -15.97 -6.09 -25.27
N ILE A 57 -15.46 -5.54 -26.37
CA ILE A 57 -16.15 -4.49 -27.14
C ILE A 57 -17.51 -4.98 -27.66
N GLU A 58 -17.55 -6.18 -28.27
CA GLU A 58 -18.78 -6.76 -28.81
C GLU A 58 -19.82 -7.07 -27.72
N SER A 59 -19.37 -7.37 -26.51
CA SER A 59 -20.24 -7.62 -25.35
C SER A 59 -20.53 -6.39 -24.50
N GLY A 60 -20.00 -5.22 -24.87
CA GLY A 60 -20.17 -3.98 -24.10
C GLY A 60 -19.50 -4.06 -22.71
N LYS A 61 -18.41 -4.80 -22.59
CA LYS A 61 -17.69 -5.06 -21.34
C LYS A 61 -16.28 -4.47 -21.35
N ILE A 62 -15.66 -4.46 -20.18
CA ILE A 62 -14.26 -4.14 -19.96
C ILE A 62 -13.70 -5.00 -18.83
N THR A 63 -12.47 -5.49 -19.00
CA THR A 63 -11.80 -6.24 -17.94
C THR A 63 -10.91 -5.33 -17.12
N LEU A 64 -11.10 -5.33 -15.79
CA LEU A 64 -10.26 -4.64 -14.83
C LEU A 64 -9.36 -5.66 -14.12
N VAL A 65 -8.06 -5.38 -14.06
CA VAL A 65 -7.06 -6.26 -13.44
C VAL A 65 -6.26 -5.51 -12.38
N ARG A 66 -6.38 -5.98 -11.14
CA ARG A 66 -5.68 -5.42 -9.98
C ARG A 66 -4.23 -5.88 -9.93
N ARG A 67 -3.32 -4.96 -9.63
CA ARG A 67 -1.90 -5.29 -9.47
C ARG A 67 -1.56 -5.99 -8.16
N ASP A 68 -2.17 -5.56 -7.06
CA ASP A 68 -1.79 -5.97 -5.71
C ASP A 68 -2.12 -7.43 -5.40
N ILE A 69 -3.23 -7.93 -5.94
CA ILE A 69 -3.70 -9.31 -5.73
C ILE A 69 -3.90 -10.12 -7.03
N GLY A 70 -3.72 -9.51 -8.21
CA GLY A 70 -3.91 -10.18 -9.50
C GLY A 70 -5.37 -10.45 -9.88
N ALA A 71 -6.34 -9.97 -9.09
CA ALA A 71 -7.76 -10.22 -9.32
C ALA A 71 -8.24 -9.57 -10.61
N LYS A 72 -9.12 -10.29 -11.32
CA LYS A 72 -9.73 -9.86 -12.58
C LYS A 72 -11.24 -9.75 -12.39
N SER A 73 -11.83 -8.68 -12.91
CA SER A 73 -13.29 -8.50 -12.95
C SER A 73 -13.72 -8.04 -14.34
N LEU A 74 -14.86 -8.55 -14.80
CA LEU A 74 -15.49 -8.14 -16.04
C LEU A 74 -16.65 -7.19 -15.71
N ASN A 75 -16.58 -5.97 -16.21
CA ASN A 75 -17.46 -4.87 -15.83
C ASN A 75 -18.16 -4.28 -17.05
N ASP A 76 -19.27 -3.57 -16.85
CA ASP A 76 -19.97 -2.90 -17.94
C ASP A 76 -19.18 -1.71 -18.47
N ARG A 77 -18.97 -1.67 -19.79
CA ARG A 77 -18.23 -0.57 -20.44
C ARG A 77 -18.92 0.77 -20.23
N SER A 78 -20.25 0.79 -20.15
CA SER A 78 -21.04 2.01 -19.89
C SER A 78 -20.79 2.62 -18.50
N ARG A 79 -20.32 1.82 -17.54
CA ARG A 79 -20.00 2.24 -16.17
C ARG A 79 -18.51 2.36 -15.91
N ALA A 80 -17.67 2.27 -16.94
CA ALA A 80 -16.23 2.14 -16.78
C ALA A 80 -15.57 3.24 -15.92
N VAL A 81 -16.05 4.49 -16.01
CA VAL A 81 -15.51 5.58 -15.18
C VAL A 81 -15.76 5.35 -13.70
N ASP A 82 -16.98 4.96 -13.32
CA ASP A 82 -17.36 4.72 -11.93
C ASP A 82 -16.67 3.46 -11.41
N GLU A 83 -16.71 2.36 -12.19
CA GLU A 83 -16.05 1.10 -11.84
C GLU A 83 -14.54 1.27 -11.61
N VAL A 84 -13.87 2.09 -12.42
CA VAL A 84 -12.45 2.40 -12.23
C VAL A 84 -12.21 3.22 -10.96
N LYS A 85 -13.05 4.23 -10.67
CA LYS A 85 -12.91 5.04 -9.45
C LYS A 85 -13.13 4.18 -8.20
N ASP A 86 -14.20 3.39 -8.18
CA ASP A 86 -14.55 2.51 -7.07
C ASP A 86 -13.46 1.45 -6.84
N MET A 87 -12.93 0.88 -7.92
CA MET A 87 -11.84 -0.09 -7.83
C MET A 87 -10.55 0.55 -7.30
N LEU A 88 -10.18 1.75 -7.73
CA LEU A 88 -9.00 2.46 -7.21
C LEU A 88 -9.14 2.80 -5.71
N LEU A 89 -10.34 3.22 -5.27
CA LEU A 89 -10.63 3.45 -3.86
C LEU A 89 -10.54 2.14 -3.05
N THR A 90 -11.11 1.07 -3.58
CA THR A 90 -11.06 -0.27 -2.96
C THR A 90 -9.61 -0.74 -2.80
N ILE A 91 -8.79 -0.62 -3.84
CA ILE A 91 -7.36 -0.96 -3.78
C ILE A 91 -6.66 -0.15 -2.69
N ALA A 92 -6.89 1.17 -2.65
CA ALA A 92 -6.25 2.04 -1.65
C ALA A 92 -6.64 1.65 -0.21
N MET A 93 -7.94 1.42 0.03
CA MET A 93 -8.45 1.04 1.35
C MET A 93 -7.92 -0.33 1.80
N GLU A 94 -7.94 -1.32 0.92
CA GLU A 94 -7.48 -2.67 1.25
C GLU A 94 -5.96 -2.73 1.44
N MET A 95 -5.19 -1.99 0.64
CA MET A 95 -3.74 -1.89 0.81
C MET A 95 -3.38 -1.21 2.15
N LEU A 96 -4.08 -0.13 2.52
CA LEU A 96 -3.90 0.52 3.81
C LEU A 96 -4.25 -0.41 4.97
N ALA A 97 -5.40 -1.10 4.89
CA ALA A 97 -5.82 -2.04 5.92
C ALA A 97 -4.82 -3.19 6.10
N ARG A 98 -4.27 -3.73 5.00
CA ARG A 98 -3.23 -4.75 5.04
C ARG A 98 -1.95 -4.22 5.67
N ALA A 99 -1.48 -3.05 5.26
CA ALA A 99 -0.26 -2.45 5.80
C ALA A 99 -0.39 -2.13 7.30
N GLN A 100 -1.55 -1.62 7.74
CA GLN A 100 -1.82 -1.37 9.15
C GLN A 100 -1.80 -2.66 9.97
N LYS A 101 -2.48 -3.71 9.47
CA LYS A 101 -2.47 -5.02 10.13
C LYS A 101 -1.05 -5.58 10.24
N GLU A 102 -0.27 -5.51 9.16
CA GLU A 102 1.13 -5.95 9.17
C GLU A 102 1.97 -5.15 10.17
N MET A 103 1.76 -3.84 10.27
CA MET A 103 2.43 -3.01 11.28
C MET A 103 2.04 -3.44 12.70
N ASP A 104 0.75 -3.58 12.99
CA ASP A 104 0.23 -3.97 14.31
C ASP A 104 0.76 -5.34 14.74
N GLU A 105 0.83 -6.31 13.81
CA GLU A 105 1.37 -7.65 14.08
C GLU A 105 2.90 -7.68 14.27
N ASN A 106 3.61 -6.65 13.79
CA ASN A 106 5.08 -6.53 13.86
C ASN A 106 5.59 -5.53 14.88
N VAL A 107 4.71 -4.86 15.63
CA VAL A 107 5.06 -4.04 16.79
C VAL A 107 4.77 -4.84 18.07
N VAL A 108 5.79 -5.10 18.87
CA VAL A 108 5.65 -5.83 20.14
C VAL A 108 5.88 -4.89 21.31
N THR A 109 4.92 -4.84 22.23
CA THR A 109 5.09 -4.09 23.49
C THR A 109 5.89 -4.93 24.49
N VAL A 110 6.96 -4.36 25.05
CA VAL A 110 7.81 -5.03 26.06
C VAL A 110 7.99 -4.13 27.28
N ASP A 111 8.14 -4.76 28.45
CA ASP A 111 8.41 -4.13 29.75
C ASP A 111 9.85 -4.36 30.25
N SER A 112 10.64 -5.16 29.52
CA SER A 112 12.07 -5.40 29.75
C SER A 112 12.83 -5.39 28.41
N LEU A 113 14.13 -5.10 28.48
CA LEU A 113 15.07 -5.20 27.36
C LEU A 113 15.70 -6.60 27.24
N ASP A 114 15.27 -7.57 28.04
CA ASP A 114 15.78 -8.93 27.99
C ASP A 114 15.05 -9.74 26.90
N ASN A 115 15.80 -10.49 26.08
CA ASN A 115 15.27 -11.38 25.04
C ASN A 115 14.32 -10.70 24.04
N LEU A 116 14.72 -9.54 23.51
CA LEU A 116 13.90 -8.78 22.56
C LEU A 116 13.64 -9.56 21.25
N PRO A 117 12.41 -9.56 20.73
CA PRO A 117 12.11 -10.18 19.44
C PRO A 117 12.76 -9.40 18.28
N SER A 118 12.98 -10.08 17.15
CA SER A 118 13.36 -9.46 15.88
C SER A 118 12.15 -8.77 15.21
N LYS A 119 11.60 -7.79 15.91
CA LYS A 119 10.43 -6.99 15.56
C LYS A 119 10.65 -5.54 15.96
N MET A 120 9.75 -4.64 15.55
CA MET A 120 9.70 -3.30 16.12
C MET A 120 9.22 -3.41 17.57
N ILE A 121 9.90 -2.69 18.45
CA ILE A 121 9.63 -2.74 19.88
C ILE A 121 8.93 -1.46 20.29
N ARG A 122 7.88 -1.59 21.10
CA ARG A 122 7.21 -0.49 21.78
C ARG A 122 7.47 -0.64 23.27
N THR A 123 8.06 0.35 23.92
CA THR A 123 8.41 0.23 25.33
C THR A 123 8.31 1.55 26.09
N ALA A 124 8.45 1.51 27.41
CA ALA A 124 8.37 2.67 28.27
C ALA A 124 9.72 3.38 28.35
N TRP A 125 9.72 4.67 28.06
CA TRP A 125 10.86 5.57 28.26
C TRP A 125 10.44 6.81 29.04
N CYS A 126 11.30 7.27 29.93
CA CYS A 126 11.03 8.43 30.79
C CYS A 126 11.33 9.78 30.11
N GLY A 127 11.87 9.77 28.89
CA GLY A 127 12.24 10.97 28.13
C GLY A 127 13.61 11.56 28.47
N SER A 128 14.39 10.95 29.38
CA SER A 128 15.76 11.40 29.64
C SER A 128 16.75 10.81 28.64
N GLU A 129 17.70 11.63 28.21
CA GLU A 129 18.78 11.25 27.29
C GLU A 129 19.61 10.08 27.83
N GLU A 130 19.94 10.09 29.13
CA GLU A 130 20.67 9.00 29.81
C GLU A 130 19.95 7.64 29.66
N CYS A 131 18.65 7.58 29.95
CA CYS A 131 17.89 6.34 29.77
C CYS A 131 17.73 6.00 28.28
N GLY A 132 17.74 6.98 27.39
CA GLY A 132 17.70 6.77 25.95
C GLY A 132 18.93 6.01 25.45
N HIS A 133 20.12 6.54 25.76
CA HIS A 133 21.40 5.89 25.40
C HIS A 133 21.54 4.49 26.00
N GLU A 134 21.08 4.30 27.24
CA GLU A 134 21.09 2.99 27.88
C GLU A 134 20.13 2.00 27.18
N ILE A 135 18.94 2.47 26.75
CA ILE A 135 18.01 1.65 25.96
C ILE A 135 18.67 1.23 24.65
N GLU A 136 19.28 2.15 23.91
CA GLU A 136 19.92 1.83 22.63
C GLU A 136 21.07 0.84 22.81
N THR A 137 21.92 1.07 23.83
CA THR A 137 23.06 0.20 24.15
C THR A 137 22.62 -1.21 24.55
N ARG A 138 21.60 -1.35 25.41
CA ARG A 138 21.13 -2.66 25.90
C ARG A 138 20.26 -3.40 24.91
N SER A 139 19.53 -2.68 24.05
CA SER A 139 18.62 -3.29 23.08
C SER A 139 19.25 -3.57 21.71
N ASP A 140 20.42 -2.98 21.43
CA ASP A 140 21.06 -2.98 20.10
C ASP A 140 20.10 -2.48 18.99
N LYS A 141 19.26 -1.50 19.35
CA LYS A 141 18.21 -0.90 18.52
C LYS A 141 18.22 0.60 18.70
N ASN A 142 17.85 1.35 17.67
CA ASN A 142 17.74 2.80 17.74
C ASN A 142 16.36 3.23 18.22
N ILE A 143 16.32 4.32 18.99
CA ILE A 143 15.07 5.01 19.30
C ILE A 143 14.58 5.73 18.03
N LEU A 144 13.41 5.34 17.54
CA LEU A 144 12.78 5.99 16.38
C LEU A 144 12.06 7.27 16.78
N GLY A 145 11.47 7.27 17.98
CA GLY A 145 10.73 8.40 18.52
C GLY A 145 9.48 7.98 19.28
N MET A 146 8.70 8.99 19.63
CA MET A 146 7.43 8.87 20.32
C MET A 146 6.28 8.98 19.32
N PRO A 147 5.11 8.39 19.61
CA PRO A 147 3.94 8.52 18.75
C PRO A 147 3.53 10.00 18.63
N ILE A 148 3.23 10.44 17.40
CA ILE A 148 2.73 11.80 17.11
C ILE A 148 1.25 11.92 17.48
N ILE A 149 0.49 10.83 17.29
CA ILE A 149 -0.90 10.73 17.70
C ILE A 149 -0.92 10.09 19.08
N ASP A 150 -1.57 10.75 20.04
CA ASP A 150 -1.69 10.23 21.40
C ASP A 150 -2.34 8.84 21.37
N GLU A 151 -1.60 7.86 21.87
CA GLU A 151 -2.09 6.53 22.11
C GLU A 151 -2.11 6.23 23.60
N LYS A 152 -3.10 5.43 24.03
CA LYS A 152 -3.22 5.07 25.43
C LYS A 152 -2.04 4.18 25.82
N TYR A 153 -1.26 4.66 26.79
CA TYR A 153 -0.16 3.93 27.38
C TYR A 153 0.01 4.29 28.84
N ASP A 154 0.34 3.29 29.66
CA ASP A 154 0.73 3.45 31.05
C ASP A 154 1.82 2.41 31.32
N GLY A 155 2.99 2.87 31.75
CA GLY A 155 4.14 2.00 31.95
C GLY A 155 5.21 2.64 32.83
N LYS A 156 6.25 1.88 33.11
CA LYS A 156 7.43 2.33 33.86
C LYS A 156 8.65 2.20 32.98
N CYS A 157 9.47 3.25 32.92
CA CYS A 157 10.68 3.25 32.12
C CYS A 157 11.53 2.01 32.37
N VAL A 158 11.91 1.30 31.31
CA VAL A 158 12.64 0.02 31.38
C VAL A 158 14.05 0.12 31.96
N ILE A 159 14.55 1.35 32.16
CA ILE A 159 15.85 1.63 32.80
C ILE A 159 15.65 2.10 34.25
N CYS A 160 14.97 3.24 34.46
CA CYS A 160 14.91 3.89 35.77
C CYS A 160 13.62 3.64 36.56
N GLY A 161 12.63 2.95 35.98
CA GLY A 161 11.36 2.62 36.64
C GLY A 161 10.38 3.79 36.84
N LYS A 162 10.73 5.01 36.41
CA LYS A 162 9.83 6.18 36.48
C LYS A 162 8.56 5.96 35.64
N PRO A 163 7.38 6.36 36.13
CA PRO A 163 6.13 6.22 35.38
C PRO A 163 6.17 7.10 34.12
N THR A 164 5.59 6.60 33.03
CA THR A 164 5.41 7.32 31.77
C THR A 164 4.06 6.99 31.16
N LYS A 165 3.47 7.98 30.48
CA LYS A 165 2.23 7.85 29.72
C LYS A 165 2.47 7.81 28.21
N THR A 166 3.72 7.90 27.79
CA THR A 166 4.10 7.94 26.38
C THR A 166 5.12 6.83 26.13
N PRO A 167 4.84 5.91 25.19
CA PRO A 167 5.80 4.90 24.81
C PRO A 167 6.80 5.46 23.81
N VAL A 168 7.88 4.71 23.63
CA VAL A 168 8.87 4.93 22.59
C VAL A 168 8.94 3.70 21.68
N TYR A 169 9.25 3.93 20.41
CA TYR A 169 9.44 2.87 19.42
C TYR A 169 10.92 2.65 19.13
N LEU A 170 11.34 1.39 19.10
CA LEU A 170 12.69 0.95 18.78
C LEU A 170 12.65 0.04 17.56
N ALA A 171 13.64 0.17 16.67
CA ALA A 171 13.88 -0.78 15.60
C ALA A 171 15.38 -1.01 15.41
N ASN A 172 15.73 -2.06 14.66
CA ASN A 172 17.13 -2.36 14.36
C ASN A 172 17.81 -1.13 13.75
N ALA A 173 19.05 -0.87 14.15
CA ALA A 173 19.87 0.12 13.48
C ALA A 173 20.04 -0.26 11.99
N MET A 174 19.89 0.71 11.10
CA MET A 174 20.16 0.54 9.66
C MET A 174 21.65 0.44 9.38
#